data_AF-A0A3M0YSB1-F1
#
_entry.id   AF-A0A3M0YSB1-F1
#
_cell.length_a   1.000
_cell.length_b   1.000
_cell.length_c   1.000
_cell.angle_alpha   90.00
_cell.angle_beta   90.00
_cell.angle_gamma   90.00
#
_symmetry.space_group_name_H-M   'P 1'
#
loop_
_entity.id
_entity.type
_entity.pdbx_description
1 polymer ?
#
loop_
_entity_poly.entity_id
_entity_poly.type
_entity_poly.pdbx_seq_one_letter_code
_entity_poly.pdbx_strand_id
1 'polypeptide(L)' 'MNAPRIDCDERLSLRPVRLEDAEAVYRIVDAQRDHLGQWLPWVAHTQSIVPLRQFIRESMRFNSGGQRLT' A
#
# COMPACT_ATOMS: atom_id res chain seq x y z
N MET A 1 20.73 1.53 -3.69
CA MET A 1 20.29 2.84 -3.14
C MET A 1 19.30 2.57 -2.01
N ASN A 2 19.53 3.11 -0.81
CA ASN A 2 18.57 2.97 0.29
C ASN A 2 17.32 3.80 -0.02
N ALA A 3 16.14 3.18 0.08
CA ALA A 3 14.88 3.90 -0.10
C ALA A 3 14.67 4.89 1.06
N PRO A 4 14.03 6.05 0.81
CA PRO A 4 13.75 7.01 1.87
C PRO A 4 12.88 6.38 2.96
N ARG A 5 13.22 6.65 4.22
CA ARG A 5 12.50 6.20 5.41
C ARG A 5 12.27 7.41 6.32
N ILE A 6 11.06 7.54 6.85
CA ILE A 6 10.66 8.57 7.81
C ILE A 6 10.36 7.85 9.11
N ASP A 7 11.14 8.11 10.15
CA ASP A 7 10.90 7.54 11.47
C ASP A 7 9.85 8.41 12.19
N CYS A 8 8.75 7.78 12.63
CA CYS A 8 7.70 8.44 13.40
C CYS A 8 8.00 8.35 14.90
N ASP A 9 8.49 7.19 15.33
CA ASP A 9 8.99 6.91 16.68
C ASP A 9 9.94 5.69 16.66
N GLU A 10 10.32 5.16 17.84
CA GLU A 10 11.24 4.01 17.97
C GLU A 10 10.72 2.69 17.37
N ARG A 11 9.40 2.56 17.19
CA ARG A 11 8.71 1.34 16.75
C ARG A 11 8.00 1.52 15.40
N LEU A 12 7.83 2.76 14.92
CA LEU A 12 7.06 3.09 13.73
C LEU A 12 7.89 3.92 12.76
N SER A 13 7.90 3.49 11.50
CA SER A 13 8.52 4.22 10.40
C SER A 13 7.75 4.03 9.12
N LEU A 14 7.79 5.02 8.24
CA LEU A 14 7.19 5.01 6.92
C LEU A 14 8.28 4.89 5.85
N ARG A 15 7.98 4.15 4.79
CA ARG A 15 8.79 4.10 3.57
C ARG A 15 7.87 4.01 2.35
N PRO A 16 8.35 4.36 1.15
CA PRO A 16 7.61 4.09 -0.07
C PRO A 16 7.23 2.61 -0.17
N VAL A 17 6.00 2.38 -0.62
CA VAL A 17 5.48 1.03 -0.88
C VAL A 17 6.28 0.36 -2.00
N ARG A 18 6.49 -0.95 -1.89
CA ARG A 18 7.20 -1.78 -2.85
C ARG A 18 6.33 -2.96 -3.27
N LEU A 19 6.64 -3.54 -4.43
CA LEU A 19 5.87 -4.66 -4.98
C LEU A 19 5.85 -5.88 -4.04
N GLU A 20 6.91 -6.10 -3.27
CA GLU A 20 7.01 -7.15 -2.24
C GLU A 20 5.97 -6.99 -1.10
N ASP A 21 5.47 -5.79 -0.86
CA ASP A 21 4.48 -5.51 0.18
C ASP A 21 3.06 -5.95 -0.20
N ALA A 22 2.80 -6.14 -1.50
CA ALA A 22 1.46 -6.40 -2.02
C ALA A 22 0.81 -7.61 -1.35
N GLU A 23 1.57 -8.67 -1.08
CA GLU A 23 1.07 -9.89 -0.45
C GLU A 23 0.67 -9.66 1.01
N ALA A 24 1.49 -8.94 1.76
CA ALA A 24 1.19 -8.62 3.16
C ALA A 24 -0.05 -7.72 3.27
N VAL A 25 -0.13 -6.68 2.43
CA VAL A 25 -1.28 -5.77 2.40
C VAL A 25 -2.54 -6.51 1.98
N TYR A 26 -2.49 -7.33 0.92
CA TYR A 26 -3.65 -8.08 0.46
C TYR A 26 -4.19 -9.02 1.55
N ARG A 27 -3.31 -9.76 2.24
CA ARG A 27 -3.74 -10.65 3.33
C ARG A 27 -4.44 -9.91 4.46
N ILE A 28 -3.97 -8.71 4.83
CA ILE A 28 -4.63 -7.89 5.85
C ILE A 28 -6.01 -7.43 5.37
N VAL A 29 -6.09 -6.93 4.14
CA VAL A 29 -7.36 -6.48 3.53
C VAL A 29 -8.38 -7.62 3.48
N ASP A 30 -7.94 -8.81 3.05
CA ASP A 30 -8.80 -9.96 2.89
C ASP A 30 -9.27 -10.50 4.25
N ALA A 31 -8.36 -10.61 5.23
CA ALA A 31 -8.68 -11.08 6.57
C ALA A 31 -9.56 -10.10 7.37
N GLN A 32 -9.58 -8.81 7.02
CA GLN A 32 -10.30 -7.76 7.76
C GLN A 32 -11.36 -7.05 6.91
N ARG A 33 -11.82 -7.70 5.83
CA ARG A 33 -12.73 -7.11 4.83
C ARG A 33 -14.00 -6.52 5.43
N ASP A 34 -14.63 -7.24 6.36
CA ASP A 34 -15.88 -6.81 6.99
C ASP A 34 -15.69 -5.60 7.90
N HIS A 35 -14.51 -5.47 8.51
CA HIS A 35 -14.16 -4.34 9.36
C HIS A 35 -13.76 -3.13 8.51
N LEU A 36 -12.73 -3.29 7.68
CA LEU A 36 -12.19 -2.22 6.84
C LEU A 36 -13.21 -1.70 5.81
N GLY A 37 -14.05 -2.58 5.27
CA GLY A 37 -15.06 -2.25 4.26
C GLY A 37 -16.15 -1.30 4.75
N GLN A 38 -16.30 -1.10 6.06
CA GLN A 38 -17.23 -0.11 6.63
C GLN A 38 -16.80 1.33 6.35
N TRP A 39 -15.48 1.57 6.21
CA TRP A 39 -14.91 2.91 6.04
C TRP A 39 -14.14 3.11 4.74
N LEU A 40 -13.65 2.02 4.12
CA LEU A 40 -12.78 2.06 2.96
C LEU A 40 -13.46 1.42 1.75
N PRO A 41 -14.14 2.21 0.88
CA PRO A 41 -14.92 1.69 -0.25
C PRO A 41 -14.11 0.81 -1.22
N TRP A 42 -12.80 1.08 -1.36
CA TRP A 42 -11.90 0.33 -2.25
C TRP A 42 -11.67 -1.13 -1.80
N VAL A 43 -11.94 -1.45 -0.53
CA VAL A 43 -11.78 -2.82 0.00
C VAL A 43 -12.69 -3.78 -0.75
N ALA A 44 -13.95 -3.42 -0.97
CA ALA A 44 -14.92 -4.24 -1.72
C ALA A 44 -14.47 -4.53 -3.18
N HIS A 45 -13.68 -3.62 -3.76
CA HIS A 45 -13.15 -3.75 -5.13
C HIS A 45 -11.81 -4.51 -5.20
N THR A 46 -11.16 -4.76 -4.06
CA THR A 46 -9.88 -5.49 -3.99
C THR A 46 -10.12 -6.97 -3.73
N GLN A 47 -10.57 -7.68 -4.77
CA GLN A 47 -10.92 -9.12 -4.71
C GLN A 47 -9.78 -10.05 -5.15
N SER A 48 -8.67 -9.47 -5.59
CA SER A 48 -7.44 -10.21 -5.87
C SER A 48 -6.24 -9.30 -5.64
N ILE A 49 -5.06 -9.92 -5.57
CA ILE A 49 -3.79 -9.20 -5.45
C ILE A 49 -3.38 -8.46 -6.72
N VAL A 50 -4.00 -8.77 -7.88
CA VAL A 50 -3.59 -8.22 -9.18
C VAL A 50 -3.81 -6.69 -9.25
N PRO A 51 -5.01 -6.15 -8.95
CA PRO A 51 -5.24 -4.70 -8.86
C PRO A 51 -4.32 -4.01 -7.85
N LEU A 52 -4.04 -4.66 -6.72
CA LEU A 52 -3.15 -4.10 -5.69
C LEU A 52 -1.70 -4.00 -6.18
N ARG A 53 -1.19 -5.03 -6.88
CA ARG A 53 0.14 -4.98 -7.51
C ARG A 53 0.22 -3.90 -8.59
N GLN A 54 -0.87 -3.70 -9.35
CA GLN A 54 -0.95 -2.63 -10.33
C GLN A 54 -0.90 -1.26 -9.66
N PHE A 55 -1.71 -1.03 -8.63
CA PHE A 55 -1.70 0.21 -7.85
C PHE A 55 -0.30 0.52 -7.30
N ILE A 56 0.37 -0.46 -6.67
CA ILE A 56 1.72 -0.29 -6.13
C ILE A 56 2.72 0.08 -7.24
N ARG A 57 2.64 -0.57 -8.41
CA ARG A 57 3.51 -0.26 -9.55
C ARG A 57 3.30 1.17 -10.06
N GLU A 58 2.05 1.61 -10.11
CA GLU A 58 1.70 2.98 -10.47
C GLU A 58 2.22 3.97 -9.42
N SER A 59 1.95 3.74 -8.14
CA SER A 59 2.47 4.57 -7.03
C SER A 59 4.00 4.66 -7.04
N MET A 60 4.72 3.57 -7.30
CA MET A 60 6.18 3.59 -7.44
C MET A 60 6.64 4.50 -8.59
N ARG A 61 5.95 4.49 -9.73
CA ARG A 61 6.25 5.38 -10.86
C ARG A 61 5.99 6.84 -10.49
N PHE A 62 4.83 7.16 -9.90
CA PHE A 62 4.47 8.54 -9.56
C PHE A 62 5.33 9.13 -8.43
N ASN A 63 5.70 8.31 -7.44
CA ASN A 63 6.52 8.76 -6.32
C ASN A 63 7.98 9.00 -6.72
N SER A 64 8.51 8.29 -7.73
CA SER A 64 9.88 8.52 -8.22
C SER A 64 10.10 9.90 -8.86
N GLY A 65 9.03 10.56 -9.30
CA GLY A 65 9.09 11.90 -9.92
C GLY A 65 8.62 13.05 -9.02
N GLY A 66 8.18 12.79 -7.79
CA GLY A 66 7.56 13.81 -6.93
C GLY A 66 6.22 14.37 -7.44
N GLN A 67 5.58 13.67 -8.39
CA GLN A 67 4.43 14.18 -9.16
C GLN A 67 3.07 13.93 -8.47
N ARG A 68 3.01 13.03 -7.47
CA ARG A 68 1.77 12.78 -6.70
C ARG A 68 2.07 12.14 -5.36
N LEU A 69 1.41 12.61 -4.30
CA LEU A 69 1.26 11.91 -3.03
C LEU A 69 -0.11 11.22 -3.10
N THR A 70 -0.17 9.97 -3.57
CA THR A 70 -1.39 9.14 -3.48
C THR A 70 -1.49 8.48 -2.13
#